data_AF-A0A7C2SPK9-F1
#
_entry.id   AF-A0A7C2SPK9-F1
#
_cell.length_a   1.000
_cell.length_b   1.000
_cell.length_c   1.000
_cell.angle_alpha   90.00
_cell.angle_beta   90.00
_cell.angle_gamma   90.00
#
_symmetry.space_group_name_H-M   'P 1'
#
loop_
_entity.id
_entity.type
_entity.pdbx_description
1 polymer ?
#
loop_
_entity_poly.entity_id
_entity_poly.type
_entity_poly.pdbx_seq_one_letter_code
_entity_poly.pdbx_strand_id
1 'polypeptide(L)'
;MEGPWSFEVFWRWLVTHPNCILRAGTPEVAVYDDEDLHWHFAEDPQEGMYLVQVLRGKRPVAEIWVTPEQVIYVQGTNGENEEEFVF
;
A
#
# COMPACT_ATOMS: atom_id res chain seq x y z
N MET A 1 1.74 -0.06 -16.73
CA MET A 1 1.35 1.37 -16.85
C MET A 1 2.58 2.18 -16.50
N GLU A 2 3.23 2.84 -17.46
CA GLU A 2 4.51 3.51 -17.22
C GLU A 2 4.32 5.00 -16.92
N GLY A 3 4.95 5.45 -15.83
CA GLY A 3 5.02 6.85 -15.43
C GLY A 3 4.99 7.02 -13.91
N PRO A 4 5.47 8.16 -13.38
CA PRO A 4 5.20 8.52 -11.99
C PRO A 4 3.69 8.70 -11.82
N TRP A 5 3.11 7.99 -10.86
CA TRP A 5 1.69 8.17 -10.53
C TRP A 5 1.57 9.26 -9.47
N SER A 6 0.46 10.02 -9.49
CA SER A 6 0.12 10.79 -8.31
C SER A 6 -0.23 9.83 -7.17
N PHE A 7 0.04 10.25 -5.93
CA PHE A 7 -0.30 9.44 -4.76
C PHE A 7 -1.80 9.09 -4.73
N GLU A 8 -2.68 10.02 -5.07
CA GLU A 8 -4.13 9.79 -5.10
C GLU A 8 -4.54 8.72 -6.12
N VAL A 9 -3.96 8.74 -7.34
CA VAL A 9 -4.24 7.74 -8.37
C VAL A 9 -3.77 6.36 -7.90
N PHE A 10 -2.58 6.30 -7.30
CA PHE A 10 -2.07 5.09 -6.70
C PHE A 10 -2.94 4.57 -5.57
N TRP A 11 -3.39 5.44 -4.65
CA TRP A 11 -4.21 5.03 -3.52
C TRP A 11 -5.54 4.42 -3.97
N ARG A 12 -6.21 5.07 -4.95
CA ARG A 12 -7.45 4.53 -5.55
C ARG A 12 -7.24 3.15 -6.18
N TRP A 13 -6.11 2.95 -6.85
CA TRP A 13 -5.74 1.63 -7.36
C TRP A 13 -5.52 0.63 -6.21
N LEU A 14 -4.74 1.02 -5.19
CA LEU A 14 -4.36 0.18 -4.06
C LEU A 14 -5.57 -0.38 -3.30
N VAL A 15 -6.56 0.47 -3.02
CA VAL A 15 -7.82 0.08 -2.34
C VAL A 15 -8.56 -1.03 -3.09
N THR A 16 -8.41 -1.09 -4.42
CA THR A 16 -9.06 -2.13 -5.26
C THR A 16 -8.19 -3.36 -5.48
N HIS A 17 -6.93 -3.34 -5.05
CA HIS A 17 -5.94 -4.41 -5.21
C HIS A 17 -5.23 -4.74 -3.88
N PRO A 18 -5.96 -4.99 -2.78
CA PRO A 18 -5.34 -5.19 -1.46
C PRO A 18 -4.43 -6.42 -1.39
N ASN A 19 -4.67 -7.43 -2.23
CA ASN A 19 -3.88 -8.67 -2.30
C ASN A 19 -2.62 -8.54 -3.16
N CYS A 20 -2.35 -7.36 -3.73
CA CYS A 20 -1.16 -7.10 -4.52
C CYS A 20 -0.05 -6.43 -3.69
N ILE A 21 -0.19 -6.34 -2.36
CA ILE A 21 0.85 -5.80 -1.49
C ILE A 21 1.69 -6.94 -0.96
N LEU A 22 3.02 -6.88 -1.15
CA LEU A 22 3.95 -7.77 -0.47
C LEU A 22 4.48 -7.26 0.85
N ARG A 23 4.59 -5.93 0.98
CA ARG A 23 5.08 -5.31 2.20
C ARG A 23 4.72 -3.84 2.29
N ALA A 24 4.62 -3.35 3.52
CA ALA A 24 4.59 -1.95 3.85
C ALA A 24 5.40 -1.71 5.12
N GLY A 25 6.08 -0.57 5.22
CA GLY A 25 6.94 -0.31 6.37
C GLY A 25 7.71 1.00 6.31
N THR A 26 8.38 1.27 7.43
CA THR A 26 9.39 2.31 7.58
C THR A 26 10.78 1.66 7.56
N PRO A 27 11.89 2.43 7.65
CA PRO A 27 13.21 1.86 7.82
C PRO A 27 13.37 0.99 9.08
N GLU A 28 12.56 1.21 10.11
CA GLU A 28 12.64 0.54 11.41
C GLU A 28 11.76 -0.72 11.48
N VAL A 29 10.62 -0.73 10.78
CA VAL A 29 9.63 -1.82 10.86
C VAL A 29 9.02 -2.08 9.49
N ALA A 30 8.94 -3.34 9.09
CA ALA A 30 8.21 -3.77 7.90
C ALA A 30 7.21 -4.87 8.25
N VAL A 31 6.03 -4.78 7.66
CA VAL A 31 5.02 -5.85 7.64
C VAL A 31 5.06 -6.47 6.26
N TYR A 32 5.16 -7.79 6.23
CA TYR A 32 5.13 -8.58 5.01
C TYR A 32 3.76 -9.22 4.85
N ASP A 33 3.39 -9.48 3.61
CA ASP A 33 2.20 -10.24 3.27
C ASP A 33 2.26 -11.66 3.84
N ASP A 34 1.10 -12.16 4.24
CA ASP A 34 0.93 -13.46 4.87
C ASP A 34 -0.53 -13.90 4.71
N GLU A 35 -0.76 -15.20 4.52
CA GLU A 35 -2.10 -15.75 4.26
C GLU A 35 -3.10 -15.52 5.41
N ASP A 36 -2.59 -15.37 6.64
CA ASP A 36 -3.41 -15.11 7.83
C ASP A 36 -3.71 -13.61 8.04
N LEU A 37 -3.18 -12.75 7.17
CA LEU A 37 -3.28 -11.30 7.28
C LEU A 37 -4.14 -10.70 6.17
N HIS A 38 -4.77 -9.56 6.50
CA HIS A 38 -5.61 -8.82 5.57
C HIS A 38 -5.21 -7.35 5.55
N TRP A 39 -4.86 -6.86 4.38
CA TRP A 39 -4.62 -5.44 4.14
C TRP A 39 -5.93 -4.67 4.10
N HIS A 40 -6.00 -3.58 4.83
CA HIS A 40 -7.12 -2.64 4.83
C HIS A 40 -6.61 -1.22 4.60
N PHE A 41 -7.30 -0.48 3.73
CA PHE A 41 -6.95 0.88 3.35
C PHE A 41 -8.12 1.79 3.63
N ALA A 42 -7.86 2.89 4.34
CA ALA A 42 -8.84 3.91 4.64
C ALA A 42 -8.27 5.30 4.39
N GLU A 43 -9.16 6.26 4.22
CA GLU A 43 -8.84 7.68 4.15
C GLU A 43 -9.56 8.36 5.31
N ASP A 44 -8.88 9.27 6.00
CA ASP A 44 -9.51 10.24 6.89
C ASP A 44 -9.77 11.53 6.10
N PRO A 45 -11.01 11.78 5.65
CA PRO A 45 -11.31 12.92 4.79
C PRO A 45 -11.20 14.27 5.50
N GLN A 46 -11.16 14.30 6.83
CA GLN A 46 -11.07 15.54 7.61
C GLN A 46 -9.62 16.00 7.75
N GLU A 47 -8.70 15.05 7.88
CA GLU A 47 -7.27 15.29 8.12
C GLU A 47 -6.43 15.14 6.83
N GLY A 48 -7.01 14.63 5.73
CA GLY A 48 -6.27 14.37 4.49
C GLY A 48 -5.21 13.27 4.63
N MET A 49 -5.37 12.40 5.62
CA MET A 49 -4.44 11.32 5.92
C MET A 49 -4.96 9.99 5.39
N TYR A 50 -4.02 9.14 5.00
CA TYR A 50 -4.29 7.82 4.47
C TYR A 50 -3.78 6.76 5.44
N LEU A 51 -4.54 5.69 5.59
CA LEU A 51 -4.28 4.67 6.59
C LEU A 51 -4.11 3.32 5.91
N VAL A 52 -2.95 2.70 6.15
CA VAL A 52 -2.68 1.29 5.84
C VAL A 52 -2.77 0.51 7.14
N GLN A 53 -3.66 -0.47 7.21
CA GLN A 53 -3.75 -1.39 8.34
C GLN A 53 -3.55 -2.82 7.87
N VAL A 54 -2.96 -3.62 8.76
CA VAL A 54 -2.89 -5.06 8.60
C VAL A 54 -3.67 -5.71 9.73
N LEU A 55 -4.65 -6.53 9.37
CA LEU A 55 -5.57 -7.18 10.29
C LEU A 55 -5.30 -8.68 10.33
N ARG A 56 -5.39 -9.31 11.50
CA ARG A 56 -5.54 -10.76 11.65
C ARG A 56 -6.95 -11.06 12.11
N GLY A 57 -7.78 -11.59 11.22
CA GLY A 57 -9.23 -11.69 11.42
C GLY A 57 -9.84 -10.29 11.63
N LYS A 58 -10.18 -9.94 12.87
CA LYS A 58 -10.71 -8.60 13.23
C LYS A 58 -9.74 -7.74 14.05
N ARG A 59 -8.54 -8.24 14.34
CA ARG A 59 -7.58 -7.56 15.22
C ARG A 59 -6.56 -6.79 14.38
N PRO A 60 -6.38 -5.47 14.59
CA PRO A 60 -5.26 -4.74 14.03
C PRO A 60 -3.93 -5.28 14.57
N VAL A 61 -3.00 -5.56 13.67
CA VAL A 61 -1.64 -6.04 13.96
C VAL A 61 -0.63 -4.93 13.71
N ALA A 62 -0.88 -4.08 12.70
CA ALA A 62 -0.06 -2.93 12.38
C ALA A 62 -0.90 -1.83 11.72
N GLU A 63 -0.44 -0.59 11.88
CA GLU A 63 -1.03 0.59 11.26
C GLU A 63 0.10 1.52 10.79
N ILE A 64 -0.06 2.07 9.59
CA ILE A 64 0.84 3.09 9.02
C ILE A 64 -0.03 4.23 8.52
N TRP A 65 0.24 5.41 9.04
CA TRP A 65 -0.35 6.65 8.56
C TRP A 65 0.53 7.26 7.47
N VAL A 66 -0.09 7.66 6.37
CA VAL A 66 0.56 8.25 5.22
C VAL A 66 -0.02 9.64 4.99
N THR A 67 0.81 10.66 5.15
CA THR A 67 0.49 12.03 4.76
C THR A 67 1.00 12.25 3.33
N PRO A 68 0.17 12.66 2.36
CA PRO A 68 0.58 12.84 0.97
C PRO A 68 1.82 13.74 0.79
N GLU A 69 1.99 14.74 1.65
CA GLU A 69 3.11 15.69 1.63
C GLU A 69 4.46 15.03 1.94
N GLN A 70 4.45 13.87 2.61
CA GLN A 70 5.64 13.09 2.93
C GLN A 70 5.97 12.04 1.86
N VAL A 71 5.12 11.91 0.83
CA VAL A 71 5.34 10.98 -0.28
C VAL A 71 6.26 11.62 -1.30
N ILE A 72 7.48 11.12 -1.41
CA ILE A 72 8.49 11.66 -2.34
C ILE A 72 8.15 11.30 -3.79
N TYR A 73 7.73 10.06 -4.04
CA TYR A 73 7.29 9.60 -5.35
C TYR A 73 6.46 8.33 -5.25
N VAL A 74 5.67 8.06 -6.29
CA VAL A 74 5.05 6.76 -6.55
C VAL A 74 5.43 6.33 -7.95
N GLN A 75 5.89 5.08 -8.08
CA GLN A 75 6.33 4.53 -9.35
C GLN A 75 5.66 3.18 -9.60
N GLY A 76 4.92 3.09 -10.70
CA GLY A 76 4.54 1.79 -11.27
C GLY A 76 5.69 1.26 -12.12
N THR A 77 6.07 0.00 -11.91
CA THR A 77 7.00 -0.72 -12.77
C THR A 77 6.23 -1.78 -13.55
N ASN A 78 6.56 -1.98 -14.83
CA ASN A 78 6.20 -3.24 -15.48
C ASN A 78 7.18 -4.31 -14.96
N GLY A 79 6.77 -5.58 -14.89
CA GLY A 79 7.71 -6.67 -14.64
C GLY A 79 8.83 -6.68 -15.69
N GLU A 80 10.04 -7.08 -15.31
CA GLU A 80 11.20 -7.04 -16.22
C GLU A 80 11.02 -7.97 -17.44
N ASN A 81 10.09 -8.94 -17.36
CA ASN A 81 9.58 -9.72 -18.50
C ASN A 81 8.05 -9.74 -18.57
N GLU A 82 7.49 -9.95 -19.77
CA GLU A 82 6.04 -10.17 -19.99
C GLU A 82 5.47 -11.39 -19.23
N GLU A 83 6.34 -12.31 -18.78
CA GLU A 83 6.02 -13.51 -18.00
C GLU A 83 6.44 -13.38 -16.51
N GLU A 84 7.05 -12.27 -16.12
CA GLU A 84 7.51 -12.07 -14.75
C GLU A 84 6.43 -11.38 -13.92
N PHE A 85 5.77 -12.18 -13.10
CA PHE A 85 4.94 -11.67 -12.03
C PHE A 85 5.86 -11.01 -11.00
N VAL A 86 5.98 -9.69 -11.08
CA VAL A 86 6.43 -8.90 -9.93
C VAL A 86 5.27 -8.95 -8.95
N PHE A 87 5.40 -9.87 -8.01
CA PHE A 87 4.62 -9.84 -6.79
C PHE A 87 5.10 -8.64 -5.99
#